data_AF-A0A2U3L926-F1
#
_entry.id   AF-A0A2U3L926-F1
#
_cell.length_a   1.000
_cell.length_b   1.000
_cell.length_c   1.000
_cell.angle_alpha   90.00
_cell.angle_beta   90.00
_cell.angle_gamma   90.00
#
_symmetry.space_group_name_H-M   'P 1'
#
loop_
_entity.id
_entity.type
_entity.pdbx_description
1 polymer ?
#
loop_
_entity_poly.entity_id
_entity_poly.type
_entity_poly.pdbx_seq_one_letter_code
_entity_poly.pdbx_strand_id
1 'polypeptide(L)'
;MKKILTIFLSLLLVLVVAYGAASYWIGGQAIKQHDQLISQINLSNVLQATTKSYERGLFKSTVLTTFTLTRPENTGLYEFGIVSSIYHGPLVFLENPHLKWGLRPVLGVIRSRLAPDDSAEALKKALESVPELRSSEALTVLYFDGSAQSYLEVPPFEKQFPADQAGQAEVQWGGFTAESKLDGALGKVTASYSLPSMQVKQKDSLVSIKDLKGDLNSQPGIKGIHVGSASLSVGNIEGSGQDNAPFSMRSFEIKAESGVYGETVGVSIRLNLDKVNAEGMAIGPFALEFEARKLDAEVLSRFQKLAPQIQKKVAEQTEGAKEEMEKLVSGLMADLLAKSPEFEIKQLNVMTDKGDLSGRAKLTFNGPGLHLGANILALLASIDASADLSVSEPLFLLIAENALRDGSAPQPEEAAKASATGLVDGLIAANIMVRSDDSFKSNATYKHGVVTVNGRKLDLSKLK
;
A
#
# COMPACT_ATOMS: atom_id res chain seq x y z
N MET A 1 -61.39 31.03 -18.49
CA MET A 1 -60.19 31.46 -17.73
C MET A 1 -60.10 30.81 -16.35
N LYS A 2 -61.07 30.98 -15.42
CA LYS A 2 -61.02 30.36 -14.07
C LYS A 2 -60.83 28.83 -14.07
N LYS A 3 -61.56 28.07 -14.89
CA LYS A 3 -61.42 26.60 -14.97
C LYS A 3 -60.05 26.14 -15.46
N ILE A 4 -59.47 26.84 -16.44
CA ILE A 4 -58.13 26.55 -16.98
C ILE A 4 -57.05 26.85 -15.93
N LEU A 5 -57.21 27.96 -15.20
CA LEU A 5 -56.34 28.32 -14.09
C LEU A 5 -56.41 27.32 -12.94
N THR A 6 -57.62 26.83 -12.59
CA THR A 6 -57.79 25.78 -11.58
C THR A 6 -57.16 24.46 -12.02
N ILE A 7 -57.36 24.03 -13.27
CA ILE A 7 -56.73 22.81 -13.80
C ILE A 7 -55.20 22.94 -13.80
N PHE A 8 -54.67 24.09 -14.20
CA PHE A 8 -53.23 24.36 -14.18
C PHE A 8 -52.66 24.35 -12.75
N LEU A 9 -53.33 25.00 -11.80
CA LEU A 9 -52.94 25.02 -10.38
C LEU A 9 -53.02 23.63 -9.74
N SER A 10 -54.05 22.85 -10.05
CA SER A 10 -54.19 21.47 -9.59
C SER A 10 -53.09 20.57 -10.18
N LEU A 11 -52.78 20.73 -11.47
CA LEU A 11 -51.69 19.98 -12.12
C LEU A 11 -50.32 20.35 -11.53
N LEU A 12 -50.08 21.64 -11.28
CA LEU A 12 -48.86 22.12 -10.62
C LEU A 12 -48.73 21.56 -9.21
N LEU A 13 -49.83 21.54 -8.45
CA LEU A 13 -49.85 20.97 -7.10
C LEU A 13 -49.54 19.46 -7.12
N VAL A 14 -50.12 18.71 -8.06
CA VAL A 14 -49.82 17.27 -8.24
C VAL A 14 -48.35 17.05 -8.60
N LEU A 15 -47.77 17.87 -9.48
CA LEU A 15 -46.36 17.80 -9.84
C LEU A 15 -45.44 18.11 -8.65
N VAL A 16 -45.79 19.10 -7.82
CA VAL A 16 -45.03 19.43 -6.60
C VAL A 16 -45.09 18.30 -5.59
N VAL A 17 -46.27 17.69 -5.38
CA VAL A 17 -46.44 16.53 -4.48
C VAL A 17 -45.68 15.31 -5.01
N ALA A 18 -45.78 15.03 -6.32
CA ALA A 18 -45.04 13.94 -6.95
C ALA A 18 -43.52 14.15 -6.88
N TYR A 19 -43.04 15.39 -7.07
CA TYR A 19 -41.63 15.75 -6.91
C TYR A 19 -41.17 15.57 -5.46
N GLY A 20 -41.96 16.02 -4.48
CA GLY A 20 -41.66 15.80 -3.06
C GLY A 20 -41.62 14.32 -2.68
N ALA A 21 -42.58 13.52 -3.13
CA ALA A 21 -42.60 12.07 -2.89
C ALA A 21 -41.43 11.34 -3.56
N ALA A 22 -41.11 11.71 -4.81
CA ALA A 22 -39.95 11.18 -5.53
C ALA A 22 -38.64 11.54 -4.82
N SER A 23 -38.47 12.80 -4.39
CA SER A 23 -37.29 13.21 -3.63
C SER A 23 -37.17 12.50 -2.30
N TYR A 24 -38.28 12.32 -1.58
CA TYR A 24 -38.27 11.53 -0.35
C TYR A 24 -37.82 10.09 -0.61
N TRP A 25 -38.34 9.43 -1.64
CA TRP A 25 -37.96 8.05 -2.00
C TRP A 25 -36.48 7.96 -2.44
N ILE A 26 -36.03 8.85 -3.32
CA ILE A 26 -34.64 8.93 -3.79
C ILE A 26 -33.69 9.14 -2.62
N GLY A 27 -34.03 10.03 -1.67
CA GLY A 27 -33.25 10.21 -0.44
C GLY A 27 -33.14 8.95 0.42
N GLY A 28 -34.16 8.09 0.40
CA GLY A 28 -34.14 6.77 1.04
C GLY A 28 -33.22 5.76 0.34
N GLN A 29 -32.99 5.89 -0.96
CA GLN A 29 -32.04 5.06 -1.70
C GLN A 29 -30.61 5.59 -1.56
N ALA A 30 -30.44 6.92 -1.58
CA ALA A 30 -29.14 7.56 -1.38
C ALA A 30 -28.52 7.19 -0.02
N ILE A 31 -29.32 7.14 1.06
CA ILE A 31 -28.82 6.70 2.37
C ILE A 31 -28.46 5.21 2.39
N LYS A 32 -29.23 4.34 1.72
CA LYS A 32 -28.88 2.91 1.62
C LYS A 32 -27.54 2.71 0.92
N GLN A 33 -27.30 3.44 -0.16
CA GLN A 33 -26.04 3.37 -0.89
C GLN A 33 -24.88 3.96 -0.08
N HIS A 34 -25.12 5.04 0.68
CA HIS A 34 -24.15 5.53 1.66
C HIS A 34 -23.78 4.46 2.69
N ASP A 35 -24.77 3.75 3.25
CA ASP A 35 -24.53 2.69 4.24
C ASP A 35 -23.77 1.49 3.64
N GLN A 36 -23.99 1.20 2.36
CA GLN A 36 -23.17 0.23 1.62
C GLN A 36 -21.72 0.69 1.47
N LEU A 37 -21.47 1.97 1.18
CA LEU A 37 -20.11 2.53 1.13
C LEU A 37 -19.43 2.47 2.51
N ILE A 38 -20.15 2.77 3.59
CA ILE A 38 -19.64 2.60 4.96
C ILE A 38 -19.31 1.14 5.25
N SER A 39 -20.15 0.21 4.79
CA SER A 39 -19.88 -1.22 4.95
C SER A 39 -18.62 -1.66 4.21
N GLN A 40 -18.35 -1.09 3.02
CA GLN A 40 -17.10 -1.32 2.28
C GLN A 40 -15.88 -0.75 3.01
N ILE A 41 -15.99 0.45 3.60
CA ILE A 41 -14.93 1.03 4.44
C ILE A 41 -14.63 0.10 5.61
N ASN A 42 -15.66 -0.45 6.27
CA ASN A 42 -15.52 -1.35 7.41
C ASN A 42 -14.94 -2.73 7.05
N LEU A 43 -14.74 -3.05 5.77
CA LEU A 43 -13.91 -4.21 5.37
C LEU A 43 -12.41 -3.92 5.54
N SER A 44 -12.02 -2.65 5.67
CA SER A 44 -10.65 -2.25 5.99
C SER A 44 -10.35 -2.47 7.48
N ASN A 45 -9.14 -2.92 7.77
CA ASN A 45 -8.64 -3.03 9.14
C ASN A 45 -8.05 -1.72 9.66
N VAL A 46 -7.77 -0.79 8.75
CA VAL A 46 -7.09 0.47 9.05
C VAL A 46 -8.11 1.54 9.42
N LEU A 47 -9.26 1.56 8.74
CA LEU A 47 -10.28 2.60 8.90
C LEU A 47 -11.64 1.94 9.12
N GLN A 48 -12.30 2.30 10.22
CA GLN A 48 -13.67 1.93 10.51
C GLN A 48 -14.54 3.18 10.57
N ALA A 49 -15.83 3.02 10.34
CA ALA A 49 -16.80 4.10 10.31
C ALA A 49 -18.12 3.65 10.95
N THR A 50 -18.65 4.49 11.84
CA THR A 50 -19.93 4.27 12.54
C THR A 50 -20.80 5.51 12.40
N THR A 51 -22.04 5.33 11.95
CA THR A 51 -23.02 6.42 11.89
C THR A 51 -23.55 6.74 13.29
N LYS A 52 -23.38 7.99 13.72
CA LYS A 52 -23.80 8.51 15.03
C LYS A 52 -25.21 9.09 14.99
N SER A 53 -25.55 9.83 13.93
CA SER A 53 -26.90 10.38 13.76
C SER A 53 -27.28 10.53 12.28
N TYR A 54 -28.58 10.51 12.03
CA TYR A 54 -29.18 10.69 10.71
C TYR A 54 -30.42 11.57 10.80
N GLU A 55 -30.40 12.68 10.08
CA GLU A 55 -31.53 13.61 9.96
C GLU A 55 -32.01 13.63 8.51
N ARG A 56 -33.20 13.08 8.29
CA ARG A 56 -33.81 13.01 6.95
C ARG A 56 -34.60 14.27 6.64
N GLY A 57 -34.26 14.94 5.54
CA GLY A 57 -35.08 15.99 4.95
C GLY A 57 -35.65 15.59 3.58
N LEU A 58 -36.40 16.52 2.97
CA LEU A 58 -37.12 16.28 1.72
C LEU A 58 -36.20 16.25 0.49
N PHE A 59 -35.19 17.12 0.45
CA PHE A 59 -34.20 17.23 -0.65
C PHE A 59 -32.74 17.18 -0.17
N LYS A 60 -32.56 17.16 1.15
CA LYS A 60 -31.28 17.14 1.83
C LYS A 60 -31.42 16.29 3.08
N SER A 61 -30.48 15.38 3.31
CA SER A 61 -30.32 14.70 4.59
C SER A 61 -28.95 15.00 5.16
N THR A 62 -28.81 14.93 6.49
CA THR A 62 -27.54 15.12 7.19
C THR A 62 -27.19 13.83 7.92
N VAL A 63 -25.95 13.40 7.80
CA VAL A 63 -25.40 12.23 8.50
C VAL A 63 -24.17 12.66 9.27
N LEU A 64 -24.06 12.25 10.53
CA LEU A 64 -22.82 12.37 11.29
C LEU A 64 -22.20 10.98 11.41
N THR A 65 -20.98 10.82 10.90
CA THR A 65 -20.24 9.57 10.91
C THR A 65 -18.95 9.76 11.69
N THR A 66 -18.72 8.89 12.67
CA THR A 66 -17.45 8.79 13.36
C THR A 66 -16.55 7.84 12.60
N PHE A 67 -15.34 8.29 12.28
CA PHE A 67 -14.28 7.46 11.71
C PHE A 67 -13.24 7.15 12.78
N THR A 68 -12.78 5.90 12.79
CA THR A 68 -11.76 5.40 13.70
C THR A 68 -10.62 4.84 12.88
N LEU A 69 -9.45 5.47 12.97
CA LEU A 69 -8.23 5.05 12.32
C LEU A 69 -7.37 4.26 13.33
N THR A 70 -7.08 3.01 13.00
CA THR A 70 -6.17 2.15 13.77
C THR A 70 -4.73 2.44 13.36
N ARG A 71 -3.88 2.87 14.29
CA ARG A 71 -2.46 3.09 14.02
C ARG A 71 -1.68 1.78 14.14
N PRO A 72 -0.69 1.53 13.25
CA PRO A 72 0.35 0.56 13.54
C PRO A 72 1.02 0.93 14.89
N GLU A 73 1.33 -0.08 15.72
CA GLU A 73 2.08 0.04 16.98
C GLU A 73 1.33 0.46 18.27
N ASN A 74 0.07 0.05 18.47
CA ASN A 74 -0.62 0.18 19.78
C ASN A 74 -0.66 1.60 20.40
N THR A 75 -0.38 2.65 19.63
CA THR A 75 -0.31 4.05 20.11
C THR A 75 -1.69 4.73 20.19
N GLY A 76 -2.77 3.95 20.21
CA GLY A 76 -4.16 4.41 20.33
C GLY A 76 -4.91 4.52 19.01
N LEU A 77 -6.21 4.80 19.13
CA LEU A 77 -7.12 5.04 18.01
C LEU A 77 -7.21 6.54 17.75
N TYR A 78 -7.21 6.94 16.48
CA TYR A 78 -7.58 8.31 16.11
C TYR A 78 -9.03 8.35 15.69
N GLU A 79 -9.84 9.09 16.44
CA GLU A 79 -11.25 9.27 16.16
C GLU A 79 -11.51 10.68 15.61
N PHE A 80 -12.25 10.76 14.50
CA PHE A 80 -12.69 12.02 13.93
C PHE A 80 -14.11 11.94 13.38
N GLY A 81 -14.88 12.99 13.61
CA GLY A 81 -16.23 13.13 13.09
C GLY A 81 -16.24 13.69 11.68
N ILE A 82 -17.13 13.18 10.85
CA ILE A 82 -17.44 13.70 9.51
C ILE A 82 -18.93 13.99 9.44
N VAL A 83 -19.27 15.22 9.09
CA VAL A 83 -20.64 15.60 8.77
C VAL A 83 -20.85 15.53 7.26
N SER A 84 -21.83 14.76 6.84
CA SER A 84 -22.17 14.52 5.44
C SER A 84 -23.55 15.09 5.11
N SER A 85 -23.59 16.07 4.20
CA SER A 85 -24.82 16.59 3.62
C SER A 85 -25.13 15.84 2.32
N ILE A 86 -26.18 15.02 2.34
CA ILE A 86 -26.67 14.24 1.19
C ILE A 86 -27.76 15.03 0.49
N TYR A 87 -27.46 15.60 -0.67
CA TYR A 87 -28.41 16.25 -1.56
C TYR A 87 -29.05 15.21 -2.47
N HIS A 88 -30.37 15.15 -2.51
CA HIS A 88 -31.13 14.13 -3.23
C HIS A 88 -32.43 14.69 -3.80
N GLY A 89 -32.97 14.02 -4.81
CA GLY A 89 -34.13 14.46 -5.57
C GLY A 89 -34.06 14.02 -7.02
N PRO A 90 -35.15 14.12 -7.80
CA PRO A 90 -35.14 13.79 -9.22
C PRO A 90 -34.08 14.55 -10.02
N LEU A 91 -33.75 15.77 -9.58
CA LEU A 91 -32.68 16.60 -10.10
C LEU A 91 -31.93 17.24 -8.93
N VAL A 92 -30.62 17.03 -8.85
CA VAL A 92 -29.76 17.67 -7.85
C VAL A 92 -29.06 18.87 -8.51
N PHE A 93 -29.25 20.06 -7.94
CA PHE A 93 -28.51 21.26 -8.31
C PHE A 93 -27.32 21.45 -7.39
N LEU A 94 -26.11 21.42 -7.95
CA LEU A 94 -24.90 21.65 -7.17
C LEU A 94 -23.82 22.28 -8.07
N GLU A 95 -23.36 23.46 -7.69
CA GLU A 95 -22.20 24.11 -8.31
C GLU A 95 -20.92 23.41 -7.82
N ASN A 96 -20.07 22.95 -8.74
CA ASN A 96 -18.84 22.26 -8.39
C ASN A 96 -17.77 22.37 -9.51
N PRO A 97 -16.50 22.72 -9.20
CA PRO A 97 -15.42 22.83 -10.19
C PRO A 97 -15.04 21.50 -10.87
N HIS A 98 -15.24 20.35 -10.22
CA HIS A 98 -15.02 19.01 -10.80
C HIS A 98 -16.18 18.52 -11.67
N LEU A 99 -17.40 19.04 -11.47
CA LEU A 99 -18.57 18.71 -12.29
C LEU A 99 -18.96 19.90 -13.16
N LYS A 100 -18.56 19.87 -14.44
CA LYS A 100 -18.70 21.00 -15.37
C LYS A 100 -20.13 21.57 -15.56
N TRP A 101 -21.21 20.98 -15.04
CA TRP A 101 -22.62 21.37 -15.29
C TRP A 101 -23.53 21.14 -14.06
N GLY A 102 -24.37 22.13 -13.72
CA GLY A 102 -25.12 22.23 -12.45
C GLY A 102 -26.48 21.52 -12.31
N LEU A 103 -26.94 20.72 -13.29
CA LEU A 103 -28.15 19.88 -13.16
C LEU A 103 -27.87 18.50 -13.74
N ARG A 104 -27.93 17.44 -12.93
CA ARG A 104 -27.81 16.05 -13.40
C ARG A 104 -28.84 15.13 -12.74
N PRO A 105 -29.39 14.15 -13.48
CA PRO A 105 -30.14 13.04 -12.89
C PRO A 105 -29.15 12.08 -12.23
N VAL A 106 -28.93 12.27 -10.93
CA VAL A 106 -28.11 11.41 -10.07
C VAL A 106 -28.95 10.97 -8.88
N LEU A 107 -28.60 9.86 -8.25
CA LEU A 107 -29.29 9.41 -7.05
C LEU A 107 -29.07 10.38 -5.89
N GLY A 108 -27.85 10.91 -5.78
CA GLY A 108 -27.53 11.92 -4.80
C GLY A 108 -26.11 12.43 -4.90
N VAL A 109 -25.86 13.57 -4.25
CA VAL A 109 -24.53 14.13 -4.07
C VAL A 109 -24.28 14.31 -2.59
N ILE A 110 -23.18 13.75 -2.10
CA ILE A 110 -22.76 13.83 -0.71
C ILE A 110 -21.61 14.81 -0.61
N ARG A 111 -21.76 15.83 0.24
CA ARG A 111 -20.66 16.70 0.67
C ARG A 111 -20.30 16.38 2.10
N SER A 112 -19.09 15.90 2.31
CA SER A 112 -18.56 15.47 3.60
C SER A 112 -17.45 16.42 4.04
N ARG A 113 -17.54 16.90 5.28
CA ARG A 113 -16.54 17.77 5.91
C ARG A 113 -16.21 17.28 7.31
N LEU A 114 -15.06 17.68 7.82
CA LEU A 114 -14.72 17.48 9.23
C LEU A 114 -15.81 18.07 10.13
N ALA A 115 -16.21 17.32 11.15
CA ALA A 115 -17.08 17.75 12.24
C ALA A 115 -16.21 17.92 13.49
N PRO A 116 -15.66 19.13 13.73
CA PRO A 116 -14.67 19.35 14.78
C PRO A 116 -15.23 19.00 16.15
N ASP A 117 -16.46 19.41 16.45
CA ASP A 117 -17.11 19.23 17.75
C ASP A 117 -17.28 17.76 18.14
N ASP A 118 -17.43 16.89 17.14
CA ASP A 118 -17.55 15.43 17.25
C ASP A 118 -16.23 14.68 17.03
N SER A 119 -15.11 15.40 16.96
CA SER A 119 -13.77 14.83 16.80
C SER A 119 -12.98 14.80 18.10
N ALA A 120 -11.92 13.98 18.14
CA ALA A 120 -10.98 13.98 19.24
C ALA A 120 -10.35 15.37 19.47
N GLU A 121 -10.00 15.66 20.72
CA GLU A 121 -9.45 16.96 21.15
C GLU A 121 -8.19 17.37 20.37
N ALA A 122 -7.37 16.38 19.97
CA ALA A 122 -6.19 16.62 19.15
C ALA A 122 -6.54 17.23 17.78
N LEU A 123 -7.60 16.73 17.13
CA LEU A 123 -8.05 17.27 15.85
C LEU A 123 -8.68 18.65 16.02
N LYS A 124 -9.45 18.89 17.10
CA LYS A 124 -9.99 20.22 17.41
C LYS A 124 -8.88 21.26 17.49
N LYS A 125 -7.84 20.99 18.29
CA LYS A 125 -6.65 21.85 18.44
C LYS A 125 -5.88 22.04 17.13
N ALA A 126 -5.74 20.98 16.34
CA ALA A 126 -5.11 21.07 15.03
C ALA A 126 -5.89 22.00 14.09
N LEU A 127 -7.23 21.90 14.07
CA LEU A 127 -8.08 22.78 13.27
C LEU A 127 -8.06 24.23 13.78
N GLU A 128 -8.01 24.48 15.09
CA GLU A 128 -7.81 25.83 15.64
C GLU A 128 -6.48 26.44 15.19
N SER A 129 -5.42 25.64 15.17
CA SER A 129 -4.08 26.10 14.76
C SER A 129 -3.93 26.24 13.24
N VAL A 130 -4.69 25.44 12.48
CA VAL A 130 -4.67 25.40 11.01
C VAL A 130 -6.11 25.49 10.48
N PRO A 131 -6.71 26.68 10.47
CA PRO A 131 -8.11 26.86 10.07
C PRO A 131 -8.39 26.47 8.61
N GLU A 132 -7.38 26.48 7.76
CA GLU A 132 -7.44 26.05 6.36
C GLU A 132 -7.95 24.61 6.25
N LEU A 133 -7.59 23.72 7.18
CA LEU A 133 -8.03 22.33 7.17
C LEU A 133 -9.56 22.18 7.33
N ARG A 134 -10.28 23.21 7.82
CA ARG A 134 -11.75 23.20 7.88
C ARG A 134 -12.41 23.25 6.50
N SER A 135 -11.71 23.73 5.47
CA SER A 135 -12.24 23.69 4.10
C SER A 135 -11.94 22.38 3.37
N SER A 136 -11.33 21.39 4.04
CA SER A 136 -11.22 20.04 3.48
C SER A 136 -12.61 19.48 3.21
N GLU A 137 -12.82 18.99 2.00
CA GLU A 137 -14.11 18.46 1.55
C GLU A 137 -13.92 17.18 0.77
N ALA A 138 -14.78 16.21 1.03
CA ALA A 138 -15.01 15.09 0.13
C ALA A 138 -16.37 15.25 -0.55
N LEU A 139 -16.39 15.13 -1.87
CA LEU A 139 -17.60 15.11 -2.68
C LEU A 139 -17.79 13.70 -3.22
N THR A 140 -18.94 13.07 -2.96
CA THR A 140 -19.31 11.79 -3.56
C THR A 140 -20.58 11.93 -4.40
N VAL A 141 -20.53 11.50 -5.65
CA VAL A 141 -21.68 11.43 -6.56
C VAL A 141 -22.17 10.00 -6.61
N LEU A 142 -23.44 9.79 -6.29
CA LEU A 142 -24.11 8.50 -6.38
C LEU A 142 -24.97 8.46 -7.64
N TYR A 143 -24.71 7.50 -8.52
CA TYR A 143 -25.45 7.33 -9.76
C TYR A 143 -26.59 6.32 -9.61
N PHE A 144 -27.60 6.40 -10.48
CA PHE A 144 -28.77 5.51 -10.44
C PHE A 144 -28.46 4.04 -10.77
N ASP A 145 -27.34 3.78 -11.44
CA ASP A 145 -26.83 2.42 -11.70
C ASP A 145 -26.12 1.81 -10.47
N GLY A 146 -26.08 2.54 -9.35
CA GLY A 146 -25.40 2.14 -8.11
C GLY A 146 -23.91 2.48 -8.10
N SER A 147 -23.35 2.99 -9.20
CA SER A 147 -21.95 3.43 -9.21
C SER A 147 -21.76 4.68 -8.37
N ALA A 148 -20.53 4.92 -7.92
CA ALA A 148 -20.17 6.08 -7.13
C ALA A 148 -18.84 6.66 -7.62
N GLN A 149 -18.72 7.98 -7.53
CA GLN A 149 -17.46 8.68 -7.79
C GLN A 149 -17.19 9.68 -6.67
N SER A 150 -16.01 9.61 -6.08
CA SER A 150 -15.62 10.45 -4.95
C SER A 150 -14.38 11.29 -5.28
N TYR A 151 -14.36 12.51 -4.80
CA TYR A 151 -13.25 13.45 -4.85
C TYR A 151 -12.96 13.93 -3.44
N LEU A 152 -11.71 13.94 -3.01
CA LEU A 152 -11.27 14.51 -1.74
C LEU A 152 -10.23 15.58 -2.03
N GLU A 153 -10.39 16.73 -1.39
CA GLU A 153 -9.42 17.82 -1.42
C GLU A 153 -9.12 18.26 0.01
N VAL A 154 -7.84 18.31 0.34
CA VAL A 154 -7.30 18.95 1.54
C VAL A 154 -6.45 20.13 1.06
N PRO A 155 -6.80 21.37 1.43
CA PRO A 155 -6.17 22.56 0.88
C PRO A 155 -4.71 22.68 1.34
N PRO A 156 -3.85 23.38 0.57
CA PRO A 156 -2.51 23.72 1.01
C PRO A 156 -2.54 24.73 2.16
N PHE A 157 -1.52 24.71 3.00
CA PHE A 157 -1.31 25.73 4.03
C PHE A 157 0.18 25.87 4.36
N GLU A 158 0.53 27.00 4.93
CA GLU A 158 1.85 27.27 5.50
C GLU A 158 1.66 27.89 6.87
N LYS A 159 2.26 27.28 7.89
CA LYS A 159 2.11 27.72 9.29
C LYS A 159 3.41 27.58 10.05
N GLN A 160 3.62 28.52 10.97
CA GLN A 160 4.62 28.42 12.01
C GLN A 160 3.92 28.06 13.31
N PHE A 161 4.33 26.94 13.90
CA PHE A 161 3.84 26.49 15.19
C PHE A 161 4.77 26.96 16.29
N PRO A 162 4.22 27.52 17.38
CA PRO A 162 5.01 27.88 18.55
C PRO A 162 5.63 26.62 19.15
N ALA A 163 6.86 26.77 19.59
CA ALA A 163 7.66 25.70 20.15
C ALA A 163 7.23 25.32 21.56
N ASP A 164 7.34 24.05 21.91
CA ASP A 164 7.78 23.67 23.26
C ASP A 164 9.31 23.86 23.36
N GLN A 165 10.01 23.17 24.27
CA GLN A 165 11.47 23.32 24.47
C GLN A 165 12.32 23.02 23.20
N ALA A 166 11.73 22.55 22.10
CA ALA A 166 12.42 22.11 20.88
C ALA A 166 12.59 23.17 19.76
N GLY A 167 12.07 24.40 19.89
CA GLY A 167 12.17 25.46 18.87
C GLY A 167 11.01 25.51 17.85
N GLN A 168 10.84 26.67 17.18
CA GLN A 168 9.69 26.91 16.28
C GLN A 168 9.71 25.94 15.10
N ALA A 169 8.54 25.40 14.75
CA ALA A 169 8.37 24.49 13.62
C ALA A 169 7.60 25.19 12.50
N GLU A 170 8.19 25.27 11.31
CA GLU A 170 7.55 25.74 10.09
C GLU A 170 7.06 24.52 9.29
N VAL A 171 5.79 24.51 8.92
CA VAL A 171 5.17 23.45 8.14
C VAL A 171 4.59 24.04 6.87
N GLN A 172 5.03 23.49 5.72
CA GLN A 172 4.46 23.77 4.41
C GLN A 172 3.78 22.50 3.90
N TRP A 173 2.47 22.60 3.65
CA TRP A 173 1.65 21.52 3.12
C TRP A 173 1.14 21.94 1.74
N GLY A 174 1.52 21.17 0.72
CA GLY A 174 1.16 21.43 -0.69
C GLY A 174 -0.25 20.97 -1.07
N GLY A 175 -1.05 20.54 -0.10
CA GLY A 175 -2.38 19.98 -0.33
C GLY A 175 -2.37 18.46 -0.51
N PHE A 176 -3.56 17.89 -0.53
CA PHE A 176 -3.78 16.49 -0.88
C PHE A 176 -5.05 16.38 -1.71
N THR A 177 -4.98 15.59 -2.79
CA THR A 177 -6.13 15.29 -3.62
C THR A 177 -6.27 13.79 -3.77
N ALA A 178 -7.50 13.28 -3.79
CA ALA A 178 -7.79 11.91 -4.17
C ALA A 178 -9.07 11.83 -5.00
N GLU A 179 -9.10 10.91 -5.96
CA GLU A 179 -10.29 10.54 -6.71
C GLU A 179 -10.51 9.04 -6.58
N SER A 180 -11.77 8.61 -6.51
CA SER A 180 -12.11 7.20 -6.65
C SER A 180 -13.41 6.99 -7.43
N LYS A 181 -13.53 5.83 -8.06
CA LYS A 181 -14.75 5.36 -8.74
C LYS A 181 -15.02 3.93 -8.32
N LEU A 182 -16.27 3.66 -8.00
CA LEU A 182 -16.79 2.34 -7.70
C LEU A 182 -17.89 2.00 -8.71
N ASP A 183 -17.91 0.78 -9.23
CA ASP A 183 -19.00 0.31 -10.07
C ASP A 183 -20.28 0.01 -9.27
N GLY A 184 -21.39 -0.26 -9.96
CA GLY A 184 -22.69 -0.48 -9.31
C GLY A 184 -22.76 -1.71 -8.39
N ALA A 185 -21.87 -2.68 -8.61
CA ALA A 185 -21.71 -3.84 -7.75
C ALA A 185 -20.77 -3.58 -6.56
N LEU A 186 -20.13 -2.40 -6.52
CA LEU A 186 -19.08 -2.01 -5.57
C LEU A 186 -17.87 -2.96 -5.56
N GLY A 187 -17.68 -3.71 -6.65
CA GLY A 187 -16.64 -4.71 -6.79
C GLY A 187 -15.42 -4.18 -7.54
N LYS A 188 -15.63 -3.30 -8.54
CA LYS A 188 -14.55 -2.64 -9.26
C LYS A 188 -14.27 -1.28 -8.66
N VAL A 189 -13.00 -1.01 -8.38
CA VAL A 189 -12.53 0.22 -7.74
C VAL A 189 -11.35 0.77 -8.53
N THR A 190 -11.45 2.01 -8.98
CA THR A 190 -10.27 2.80 -9.41
C THR A 190 -10.07 3.92 -8.41
N ALA A 191 -8.84 4.15 -7.95
CA ALA A 191 -8.53 5.29 -7.11
C ALA A 191 -7.18 5.89 -7.50
N SER A 192 -7.02 7.19 -7.31
CA SER A 192 -5.74 7.87 -7.40
C SER A 192 -5.63 8.93 -6.32
N TYR A 193 -4.41 9.22 -5.89
CA TYR A 193 -4.14 10.30 -4.95
C TYR A 193 -2.82 10.99 -5.27
N SER A 194 -2.72 12.25 -4.84
CA SER A 194 -1.52 13.07 -5.04
C SER A 194 -1.33 14.01 -3.85
N LEU A 195 -0.10 14.04 -3.35
CA LEU A 195 0.44 15.02 -2.41
C LEU A 195 1.61 15.71 -3.12
N PRO A 196 1.44 16.97 -3.57
CA PRO A 196 2.48 17.70 -4.29
C PRO A 196 3.74 17.93 -3.46
N SER A 197 3.57 18.40 -2.22
CA SER A 197 4.68 18.57 -1.29
C SER A 197 4.23 18.54 0.17
N MET A 198 5.15 18.13 1.04
CA MET A 198 5.08 18.34 2.48
C MET A 198 6.50 18.71 2.93
N GLN A 199 6.61 19.74 3.75
CA GLN A 199 7.88 20.14 4.34
C GLN A 199 7.67 20.52 5.80
N VAL A 200 8.56 20.05 6.65
CA VAL A 200 8.65 20.43 8.06
C VAL A 200 10.06 20.89 8.32
N LYS A 201 10.22 22.11 8.82
CA LYS A 201 11.49 22.69 9.21
C LYS A 201 11.43 23.06 10.68
N GLN A 202 12.39 22.57 11.47
CA GLN A 202 12.49 22.89 12.88
C GLN A 202 13.96 23.07 13.26
N LYS A 203 14.33 24.26 13.73
CA LYS A 203 15.74 24.65 13.94
C LYS A 203 16.58 24.38 12.67
N ASP A 204 17.61 23.54 12.78
CA ASP A 204 18.49 23.14 11.67
C ASP A 204 18.01 21.88 10.94
N SER A 205 16.91 21.27 11.41
CA SER A 205 16.37 20.06 10.81
C SER A 205 15.32 20.38 9.75
N LEU A 206 15.44 19.73 8.61
CA LEU A 206 14.48 19.78 7.50
C LEU A 206 14.05 18.37 7.15
N VAL A 207 12.76 18.18 6.88
CA VAL A 207 12.23 17.01 6.19
C VAL A 207 11.30 17.50 5.09
N SER A 208 11.50 17.04 3.86
CA SER A 208 10.67 17.37 2.72
C SER A 208 10.34 16.13 1.91
N ILE A 209 9.08 16.00 1.52
CA ILE A 209 8.56 14.98 0.60
C ILE A 209 7.93 15.73 -0.57
N LYS A 210 8.23 15.34 -1.80
CA LYS A 210 7.66 15.92 -3.02
C LYS A 210 7.16 14.84 -3.96
N ASP A 211 6.08 15.17 -4.67
CA ASP A 211 5.49 14.35 -5.72
C ASP A 211 5.13 12.93 -5.25
N LEU A 212 4.47 12.81 -4.10
CA LEU A 212 3.87 11.55 -3.67
C LEU A 212 2.58 11.33 -4.47
N LYS A 213 2.51 10.22 -5.20
CA LYS A 213 1.35 9.84 -6.01
C LYS A 213 1.06 8.36 -5.85
N GLY A 214 -0.18 7.97 -6.02
CA GLY A 214 -0.52 6.56 -6.14
C GLY A 214 -1.79 6.34 -6.94
N ASP A 215 -1.89 5.14 -7.48
CA ASP A 215 -3.02 4.68 -8.27
C ASP A 215 -3.39 3.26 -7.84
N LEU A 216 -4.67 2.94 -7.94
CA LEU A 216 -5.24 1.64 -7.63
C LEU A 216 -6.29 1.32 -8.69
N ASN A 217 -6.26 0.10 -9.19
CA ASN A 217 -7.28 -0.47 -10.03
C ASN A 217 -7.53 -1.89 -9.52
N SER A 218 -8.75 -2.17 -9.09
CA SER A 218 -9.12 -3.42 -8.44
C SER A 218 -10.43 -3.90 -9.02
N GLN A 219 -10.55 -5.20 -9.21
CA GLN A 219 -11.77 -5.85 -9.69
C GLN A 219 -11.92 -7.23 -9.06
N PRO A 220 -13.15 -7.77 -8.98
CA PRO A 220 -13.36 -9.12 -8.49
C PRO A 220 -12.67 -10.13 -9.41
N GLY A 221 -11.92 -11.05 -8.80
CA GLY A 221 -11.31 -12.22 -9.43
C GLY A 221 -12.08 -13.50 -9.10
N ILE A 222 -11.34 -14.57 -8.78
CA ILE A 222 -11.91 -15.88 -8.43
C ILE A 222 -11.90 -16.11 -6.92
N LYS A 223 -12.82 -16.94 -6.42
CA LYS A 223 -12.89 -17.37 -5.00
C LYS A 223 -12.91 -16.20 -3.99
N GLY A 224 -13.47 -15.05 -4.40
CA GLY A 224 -13.59 -13.84 -3.58
C GLY A 224 -12.31 -13.00 -3.48
N ILE A 225 -11.26 -13.33 -4.24
CA ILE A 225 -10.04 -12.52 -4.34
C ILE A 225 -10.29 -11.36 -5.28
N HIS A 226 -9.73 -10.19 -4.97
CA HIS A 226 -9.64 -9.08 -5.91
C HIS A 226 -8.28 -9.08 -6.61
N VAL A 227 -8.28 -8.74 -7.91
CA VAL A 227 -7.06 -8.62 -8.74
C VAL A 227 -7.05 -7.27 -9.44
N GLY A 228 -5.89 -6.86 -9.92
CA GLY A 228 -5.70 -5.58 -10.62
C GLY A 228 -4.31 -5.01 -10.40
N SER A 229 -4.17 -3.68 -10.42
CA SER A 229 -2.90 -2.97 -10.34
C SER A 229 -2.87 -1.94 -9.23
N ALA A 230 -1.74 -1.76 -8.57
CA ALA A 230 -1.50 -0.67 -7.64
C ALA A 230 -0.12 -0.05 -7.93
N SER A 231 -0.01 1.27 -7.83
CA SER A 231 1.26 1.97 -7.90
C SER A 231 1.37 3.04 -6.82
N LEU A 232 2.60 3.25 -6.36
CA LEU A 232 2.98 4.33 -5.46
C LEU A 232 4.32 4.87 -5.96
N SER A 233 4.43 6.19 -6.08
CA SER A 233 5.66 6.86 -6.45
C SER A 233 5.93 8.04 -5.54
N VAL A 234 7.20 8.28 -5.22
CA VAL A 234 7.67 9.48 -4.52
C VAL A 234 8.79 10.08 -5.35
N GLY A 235 8.61 11.31 -5.82
CA GLY A 235 9.62 11.98 -6.64
C GLY A 235 10.89 12.30 -5.85
N ASN A 236 10.73 12.80 -4.62
CA ASN A 236 11.87 13.19 -3.81
C ASN A 236 11.55 13.15 -2.31
N ILE A 237 12.49 12.64 -1.51
CA ILE A 237 12.54 12.83 -0.07
C ILE A 237 13.91 13.44 0.26
N GLU A 238 13.92 14.52 1.00
CA GLU A 238 15.13 15.17 1.49
C GLU A 238 15.00 15.44 2.98
N GLY A 239 16.12 15.38 3.67
CA GLY A 239 16.16 15.93 5.00
C GLY A 239 17.52 15.83 5.65
N SER A 240 17.52 15.99 6.97
CA SER A 240 18.70 15.94 7.81
C SER A 240 18.44 14.98 8.97
N GLY A 241 19.29 13.97 9.14
CA GLY A 241 19.23 12.99 10.22
C GLY A 241 19.79 13.51 11.55
N GLN A 242 20.10 12.59 12.47
CA GLN A 242 20.78 12.92 13.73
C GLN A 242 22.14 13.59 13.41
N ASP A 243 22.50 14.63 14.16
CA ASP A 243 23.68 15.49 13.90
C ASP A 243 23.66 16.30 12.59
N ASN A 244 22.47 16.57 12.03
CA ASN A 244 22.26 17.31 10.77
C ASN A 244 22.89 16.65 9.53
N ALA A 245 23.18 15.35 9.56
CA ALA A 245 23.68 14.63 8.39
C ALA A 245 22.63 14.63 7.26
N PRO A 246 22.94 15.15 6.05
CA PRO A 246 21.95 15.21 4.98
C PRO A 246 21.63 13.82 4.46
N PHE A 247 20.34 13.58 4.20
CA PHE A 247 19.88 12.41 3.46
C PHE A 247 18.98 12.85 2.30
N SER A 248 19.00 12.08 1.22
CA SER A 248 18.11 12.27 0.08
C SER A 248 17.76 10.95 -0.56
N MET A 249 16.54 10.87 -1.09
CA MET A 249 16.05 9.78 -1.92
C MET A 249 15.36 10.40 -3.12
N ARG A 250 15.81 10.06 -4.33
CA ARG A 250 15.22 10.51 -5.59
C ARG A 250 14.51 9.35 -6.27
N SER A 251 13.31 9.62 -6.77
CA SER A 251 12.48 8.74 -7.58
C SER A 251 12.36 7.33 -7.00
N PHE A 252 11.45 7.13 -6.06
CA PHE A 252 11.04 5.80 -5.62
C PHE A 252 9.73 5.42 -6.29
N GLU A 253 9.63 4.22 -6.84
CA GLU A 253 8.42 3.69 -7.44
C GLU A 253 8.22 2.22 -7.05
N ILE A 254 7.00 1.88 -6.64
CA ILE A 254 6.50 0.51 -6.55
C ILE A 254 5.29 0.35 -7.44
N LYS A 255 5.28 -0.72 -8.24
CA LYS A 255 4.15 -1.16 -9.07
C LYS A 255 3.85 -2.61 -8.77
N ALA A 256 2.61 -2.91 -8.40
CA ALA A 256 2.12 -4.27 -8.21
C ALA A 256 1.00 -4.54 -9.22
N GLU A 257 1.01 -5.71 -9.84
CA GLU A 257 -0.01 -6.16 -10.78
C GLU A 257 -0.41 -7.59 -10.42
N SER A 258 -1.68 -7.93 -10.57
CA SER A 258 -2.20 -9.26 -10.31
C SER A 258 -3.31 -9.62 -11.29
N GLY A 259 -3.44 -10.90 -11.57
CA GLY A 259 -4.42 -11.41 -12.54
C GLY A 259 -4.80 -12.86 -12.28
N VAL A 260 -5.97 -13.24 -12.80
CA VAL A 260 -6.47 -14.62 -12.74
C VAL A 260 -5.99 -15.39 -13.98
N TYR A 261 -5.44 -16.58 -13.76
CA TYR A 261 -4.98 -17.50 -14.79
C TYR A 261 -5.57 -18.89 -14.53
N GLY A 262 -6.72 -19.19 -15.14
CA GLY A 262 -7.49 -20.40 -14.85
C GLY A 262 -7.99 -20.41 -13.39
N GLU A 263 -7.55 -21.38 -12.60
CA GLU A 263 -7.87 -21.49 -11.17
C GLU A 263 -6.82 -20.89 -10.24
N THR A 264 -5.80 -20.23 -10.80
CA THR A 264 -4.68 -19.65 -10.06
C THR A 264 -4.61 -18.14 -10.22
N VAL A 265 -3.85 -17.50 -9.34
CA VAL A 265 -3.53 -16.07 -9.41
C VAL A 265 -2.04 -15.90 -9.70
N GLY A 266 -1.71 -14.91 -10.52
CA GLY A 266 -0.34 -14.44 -10.73
C GLY A 266 -0.19 -13.02 -10.16
N VAL A 267 1.01 -12.71 -9.66
CA VAL A 267 1.37 -11.41 -9.08
C VAL A 267 2.73 -10.99 -9.61
N SER A 268 2.88 -9.73 -9.99
CA SER A 268 4.13 -9.11 -10.39
C SER A 268 4.35 -7.86 -9.55
N ILE A 269 5.57 -7.67 -9.05
CA ILE A 269 6.00 -6.49 -8.28
C ILE A 269 7.25 -5.92 -8.94
N ARG A 270 7.22 -4.62 -9.24
CA ARG A 270 8.38 -3.85 -9.71
C ARG A 270 8.70 -2.76 -8.70
N LEU A 271 9.95 -2.71 -8.27
CA LEU A 271 10.51 -1.64 -7.44
C LEU A 271 11.61 -0.95 -8.22
N ASN A 272 11.56 0.38 -8.28
CA ASN A 272 12.61 1.21 -8.84
C ASN A 272 12.98 2.30 -7.85
N LEU A 273 14.28 2.59 -7.78
CA LEU A 273 14.82 3.69 -7.01
C LEU A 273 15.99 4.29 -7.79
N ASP A 274 15.97 5.59 -8.08
CA ASP A 274 17.06 6.21 -8.84
C ASP A 274 18.32 6.38 -7.99
N LYS A 275 18.17 6.98 -6.80
CA LYS A 275 19.31 7.30 -5.95
C LYS A 275 18.88 7.52 -4.50
N VAL A 276 19.67 6.98 -3.57
CA VAL A 276 19.69 7.32 -2.15
C VAL A 276 21.08 7.83 -1.81
N ASN A 277 21.14 8.92 -1.07
CA ASN A 277 22.36 9.39 -0.42
C ASN A 277 22.11 9.51 1.07
N ALA A 278 22.95 8.89 1.90
CA ALA A 278 22.94 9.04 3.35
C ALA A 278 24.34 8.75 3.89
N GLU A 279 24.85 9.58 4.81
CA GLU A 279 26.09 9.32 5.55
C GLU A 279 27.31 8.98 4.66
N GLY A 280 27.42 9.63 3.50
CA GLY A 280 28.50 9.38 2.53
C GLY A 280 28.34 8.12 1.67
N MET A 281 27.29 7.33 1.87
CA MET A 281 26.90 6.24 0.99
C MET A 281 25.95 6.75 -0.10
N ALA A 282 26.27 6.41 -1.35
CA ALA A 282 25.40 6.65 -2.50
C ALA A 282 25.01 5.29 -3.10
N ILE A 283 23.71 4.99 -3.09
CA ILE A 283 23.14 3.77 -3.65
C ILE A 283 22.17 4.17 -4.75
N GLY A 284 22.22 3.51 -5.89
CA GLY A 284 21.27 3.68 -6.98
C GLY A 284 21.96 3.91 -8.33
N PRO A 285 21.29 3.53 -9.43
CA PRO A 285 19.93 2.99 -9.49
C PRO A 285 19.77 1.59 -8.89
N PHE A 286 18.61 1.35 -8.29
CA PHE A 286 18.14 0.06 -7.81
C PHE A 286 16.88 -0.35 -8.59
N ALA A 287 16.84 -1.60 -9.04
CA ALA A 287 15.67 -2.16 -9.71
C ALA A 287 15.45 -3.61 -9.27
N LEU A 288 14.20 -3.94 -8.91
CA LEU A 288 13.76 -5.30 -8.62
C LEU A 288 12.48 -5.59 -9.41
N GLU A 289 12.46 -6.66 -10.20
CA GLU A 289 11.25 -7.25 -10.77
C GLU A 289 11.07 -8.67 -10.21
N PHE A 290 9.99 -8.85 -9.46
CA PHE A 290 9.58 -10.10 -8.86
C PHE A 290 8.25 -10.57 -9.44
N GLU A 291 8.13 -11.86 -9.73
CA GLU A 291 6.89 -12.48 -10.16
C GLU A 291 6.61 -13.76 -9.36
N ALA A 292 5.34 -13.93 -9.00
CA ALA A 292 4.81 -15.15 -8.42
C ALA A 292 3.68 -15.67 -9.31
N ARG A 293 3.75 -16.94 -9.71
CA ARG A 293 2.75 -17.59 -10.57
C ARG A 293 2.18 -18.83 -9.90
N LYS A 294 1.05 -19.31 -10.45
CA LYS A 294 0.36 -20.52 -9.99
C LYS A 294 -0.02 -20.47 -8.51
N LEU A 295 -0.36 -19.28 -8.00
CA LEU A 295 -0.79 -19.14 -6.62
C LEU A 295 -2.22 -19.65 -6.48
N ASP A 296 -2.44 -20.59 -5.56
CA ASP A 296 -3.75 -21.19 -5.34
C ASP A 296 -4.73 -20.16 -4.76
N ALA A 297 -5.85 -19.96 -5.45
CA ALA A 297 -6.85 -18.96 -5.09
C ALA A 297 -7.59 -19.29 -3.79
N GLU A 298 -7.68 -20.54 -3.38
CA GLU A 298 -8.29 -20.90 -2.09
C GLU A 298 -7.37 -20.54 -0.92
N VAL A 299 -6.06 -20.77 -1.07
CA VAL A 299 -5.05 -20.35 -0.08
C VAL A 299 -5.01 -18.82 0.04
N LEU A 300 -4.98 -18.11 -1.09
CA LEU A 300 -4.97 -16.64 -1.10
C LEU A 300 -6.25 -16.03 -0.50
N SER A 301 -7.43 -16.62 -0.78
CA SER A 301 -8.70 -16.19 -0.19
C SER A 301 -8.70 -16.38 1.34
N ARG A 302 -8.11 -17.48 1.84
CA ARG A 302 -7.91 -17.70 3.29
C ARG A 302 -6.95 -16.67 3.88
N PHE A 303 -5.81 -16.38 3.22
CA PHE A 303 -4.88 -15.35 3.66
C PHE A 303 -5.56 -13.98 3.76
N GLN A 304 -6.35 -13.56 2.75
CA GLN A 304 -7.08 -12.28 2.78
C GLN A 304 -8.05 -12.19 3.98
N LYS A 305 -8.72 -13.28 4.33
CA LYS A 305 -9.63 -13.33 5.50
C LYS A 305 -8.89 -13.32 6.83
N LEU A 306 -7.65 -13.83 6.87
CA LEU A 306 -6.83 -13.91 8.08
C LEU A 306 -5.91 -12.71 8.27
N ALA A 307 -5.66 -11.92 7.22
CA ALA A 307 -4.85 -10.71 7.25
C ALA A 307 -5.21 -9.72 8.38
N PRO A 308 -6.49 -9.50 8.75
CA PRO A 308 -6.84 -8.69 9.92
C PRO A 308 -6.28 -9.23 11.23
N GLN A 309 -6.38 -10.55 11.44
CA GLN A 309 -5.90 -11.20 12.65
C GLN A 309 -4.37 -11.19 12.69
N ILE A 310 -3.73 -11.36 11.54
CA ILE A 310 -2.30 -11.22 11.37
C ILE A 310 -1.87 -9.82 11.82
N GLN A 311 -2.42 -8.77 11.20
CA GLN A 311 -2.07 -7.38 11.54
C GLN A 311 -2.25 -7.07 13.03
N LYS A 312 -3.36 -7.53 13.63
CA LYS A 312 -3.62 -7.34 15.05
C LYS A 312 -2.53 -8.00 15.93
N LYS A 313 -2.17 -9.25 15.65
CA LYS A 313 -1.14 -9.97 16.42
C LYS A 313 0.27 -9.38 16.23
N VAL A 314 0.59 -8.88 15.03
CA VAL A 314 1.84 -8.12 14.82
C VAL A 314 1.88 -6.89 15.72
N ALA A 315 0.76 -6.17 15.83
CA ALA A 315 0.68 -4.98 16.68
C ALA A 315 0.76 -5.29 18.18
N GLU A 316 0.27 -6.44 18.63
CA GLU A 316 0.32 -6.86 20.04
C GLU A 316 1.75 -7.08 20.57
N GLN A 317 2.71 -7.41 19.70
CA GLN A 317 4.14 -7.58 20.00
C GLN A 317 4.49 -8.50 21.20
N THR A 318 3.56 -9.32 21.70
CA THR A 318 3.81 -10.30 22.78
C THR A 318 4.43 -11.59 22.23
N GLU A 319 5.17 -12.34 23.05
CA GLU A 319 5.76 -13.62 22.63
C GLU A 319 4.71 -14.64 22.17
N GLY A 320 3.58 -14.77 22.88
CA GLY A 320 2.49 -15.65 22.47
C GLY A 320 1.85 -15.24 21.13
N ALA A 321 1.69 -13.93 20.88
CA ALA A 321 1.19 -13.44 19.60
C ALA A 321 2.16 -13.72 18.45
N LYS A 322 3.48 -13.66 18.69
CA LYS A 322 4.51 -14.04 17.72
C LYS A 322 4.47 -15.53 17.39
N GLU A 323 4.38 -16.41 18.38
CA GLU A 323 4.31 -17.86 18.13
C GLU A 323 3.04 -18.24 17.33
N GLU A 324 1.89 -17.68 17.71
CA GLU A 324 0.64 -17.92 16.98
C GLU A 324 0.67 -17.34 15.56
N MET A 325 1.33 -16.18 15.38
CA MET A 325 1.56 -15.58 14.07
C MET A 325 2.43 -16.48 13.20
N GLU A 326 3.57 -16.91 13.71
CA GLU A 326 4.51 -17.79 13.01
C GLU A 326 3.83 -19.07 12.58
N LYS A 327 3.03 -19.69 13.47
CA LYS A 327 2.24 -20.87 13.16
C LYS A 327 1.22 -20.63 12.04
N LEU A 328 0.53 -19.50 12.07
CA LEU A 328 -0.46 -19.12 11.06
C LEU A 328 0.19 -18.89 9.69
N VAL A 329 1.26 -18.09 9.64
CA VAL A 329 2.00 -17.78 8.42
C VAL A 329 2.65 -19.05 7.86
N SER A 330 3.28 -19.86 8.71
CA SER A 330 3.90 -21.12 8.29
C SER A 330 2.88 -22.10 7.73
N GLY A 331 1.68 -22.20 8.33
CA GLY A 331 0.59 -23.02 7.80
C GLY A 331 0.09 -22.56 6.43
N LEU A 332 -0.10 -21.25 6.24
CA LEU A 332 -0.50 -20.69 4.94
C LEU A 332 0.58 -20.86 3.88
N MET A 333 1.85 -20.72 4.25
CA MET A 333 2.97 -21.02 3.35
C MET A 333 3.03 -22.50 3.01
N ALA A 334 2.85 -23.41 3.96
CA ALA A 334 2.79 -24.85 3.69
C ALA A 334 1.70 -25.18 2.66
N ASP A 335 0.50 -24.65 2.88
CA ASP A 335 -0.65 -24.84 1.99
C ASP A 335 -0.39 -24.25 0.59
N LEU A 336 0.24 -23.08 0.52
CA LEU A 336 0.59 -22.45 -0.76
C LEU A 336 1.61 -23.30 -1.51
N LEU A 337 2.69 -23.72 -0.85
CA LEU A 337 3.78 -24.47 -1.46
C LEU A 337 3.33 -25.86 -1.92
N ALA A 338 2.40 -26.50 -1.20
CA ALA A 338 1.79 -27.77 -1.60
C ALA A 338 1.06 -27.69 -2.96
N LYS A 339 0.74 -26.47 -3.43
CA LYS A 339 0.06 -26.19 -4.70
C LYS A 339 1.01 -25.83 -5.84
N SER A 340 2.31 -26.11 -5.68
CA SER A 340 3.32 -25.98 -6.75
C SER A 340 3.47 -24.56 -7.33
N PRO A 341 3.62 -23.51 -6.48
CA PRO A 341 3.81 -22.15 -6.96
C PRO A 341 5.17 -21.98 -7.66
N GLU A 342 5.28 -20.93 -8.46
CA GLU A 342 6.53 -20.47 -9.04
C GLU A 342 6.85 -19.07 -8.53
N PHE A 343 8.10 -18.83 -8.16
CA PHE A 343 8.63 -17.52 -7.78
C PHE A 343 9.83 -17.18 -8.64
N GLU A 344 9.92 -15.94 -9.10
CA GLU A 344 10.94 -15.50 -10.04
C GLU A 344 11.37 -14.07 -9.70
N ILE A 345 12.66 -13.88 -9.41
CA ILE A 345 13.32 -12.58 -9.50
C ILE A 345 13.81 -12.46 -10.93
N LYS A 346 13.05 -11.77 -11.78
CA LYS A 346 13.40 -11.56 -13.19
C LYS A 346 14.56 -10.60 -13.36
N GLN A 347 14.69 -9.66 -12.43
CA GLN A 347 15.74 -8.67 -12.41
C GLN A 347 16.00 -8.22 -10.97
N LEU A 348 17.25 -8.23 -10.58
CA LEU A 348 17.80 -7.48 -9.45
C LEU A 348 18.98 -6.67 -10.02
N ASN A 349 18.99 -5.37 -9.79
CA ASN A 349 20.12 -4.49 -10.09
C ASN A 349 20.31 -3.51 -8.93
N VAL A 350 21.54 -3.34 -8.47
CA VAL A 350 21.94 -2.39 -7.44
C VAL A 350 23.27 -1.77 -7.86
N MET A 351 23.32 -0.46 -8.04
CA MET A 351 24.57 0.26 -8.27
C MET A 351 25.01 0.97 -6.98
N THR A 352 26.30 0.93 -6.68
CA THR A 352 26.91 1.58 -5.50
C THR A 352 28.24 2.25 -5.87
N ASP A 353 28.82 3.01 -4.95
CA ASP A 353 30.18 3.55 -5.11
C ASP A 353 31.27 2.45 -5.10
N LYS A 354 30.94 1.24 -4.63
CA LYS A 354 31.82 0.05 -4.63
C LYS A 354 31.57 -0.90 -5.81
N GLY A 355 30.76 -0.48 -6.77
CA GLY A 355 30.40 -1.25 -7.96
C GLY A 355 28.98 -1.81 -7.89
N ASP A 356 28.70 -2.78 -8.77
CA ASP A 356 27.35 -3.17 -9.12
C ASP A 356 27.04 -4.59 -8.66
N LEU A 357 25.77 -4.84 -8.32
CA LEU A 357 25.20 -6.16 -8.12
C LEU A 357 24.06 -6.34 -9.11
N SER A 358 24.09 -7.44 -9.86
CA SER A 358 22.97 -7.85 -10.71
C SER A 358 22.67 -9.33 -10.54
N GLY A 359 21.40 -9.69 -10.67
CA GLY A 359 21.03 -11.09 -10.55
C GLY A 359 19.62 -11.40 -10.99
N ARG A 360 19.37 -12.69 -11.12
CA ARG A 360 18.05 -13.28 -11.40
C ARG A 360 17.94 -14.60 -10.68
N ALA A 361 16.75 -14.95 -10.26
CA ALA A 361 16.49 -16.23 -9.61
C ALA A 361 15.12 -16.75 -10.01
N LYS A 362 14.99 -18.07 -10.09
CA LYS A 362 13.72 -18.75 -10.26
C LYS A 362 13.67 -19.94 -9.30
N LEU A 363 12.53 -20.11 -8.65
CA LEU A 363 12.21 -21.22 -7.77
C LEU A 363 10.85 -21.78 -8.17
N THR A 364 10.78 -23.06 -8.46
CA THR A 364 9.55 -23.79 -8.80
C THR A 364 9.36 -24.91 -7.80
N PHE A 365 8.16 -25.02 -7.25
CA PHE A 365 7.79 -26.09 -6.34
C PHE A 365 7.01 -27.17 -7.08
N ASN A 366 7.27 -28.43 -6.74
CA ASN A 366 6.72 -29.60 -7.41
C ASN A 366 5.92 -30.46 -6.40
N GLY A 367 4.60 -30.24 -6.30
CA GLY A 367 3.62 -31.17 -5.72
C GLY A 367 3.44 -31.16 -4.18
N PRO A 368 2.43 -31.91 -3.68
CA PRO A 368 1.97 -31.87 -2.28
C PRO A 368 2.87 -32.62 -1.28
N GLY A 369 4.10 -32.98 -1.65
CA GLY A 369 5.08 -33.67 -0.80
C GLY A 369 5.80 -32.79 0.22
N LEU A 370 5.39 -31.51 0.33
CA LEU A 370 6.01 -30.54 1.24
C LEU A 370 5.55 -30.75 2.68
N HIS A 371 6.26 -31.59 3.42
CA HIS A 371 6.24 -31.57 4.88
C HIS A 371 7.31 -30.60 5.39
N LEU A 372 6.99 -29.29 5.47
CA LEU A 372 7.89 -28.27 6.02
C LEU A 372 8.43 -28.64 7.42
N GLY A 373 7.68 -29.44 8.18
CA GLY A 373 8.06 -29.88 9.52
C GLY A 373 8.95 -31.13 9.61
N ALA A 374 9.30 -31.80 8.51
CA ALA A 374 9.95 -33.12 8.58
C ALA A 374 11.44 -33.13 8.18
N ASN A 375 11.87 -32.40 7.14
CA ASN A 375 13.27 -32.36 6.72
C ASN A 375 13.52 -31.31 5.61
N ILE A 376 14.51 -30.43 5.78
CA ILE A 376 14.98 -29.51 4.71
C ILE A 376 15.42 -30.29 3.45
N LEU A 377 15.90 -31.54 3.60
CA LEU A 377 16.25 -32.40 2.48
C LEU A 377 15.04 -32.84 1.64
N ALA A 378 13.87 -33.01 2.26
CA ALA A 378 12.63 -33.35 1.55
C ALA A 378 12.10 -32.14 0.74
N LEU A 379 12.30 -30.92 1.26
CA LEU A 379 12.02 -29.68 0.55
C LEU A 379 12.90 -29.56 -0.69
N LEU A 380 14.20 -29.80 -0.55
CA LEU A 380 15.14 -29.78 -1.68
C LEU A 380 14.68 -30.76 -2.78
N ALA A 381 14.28 -31.98 -2.45
CA ALA A 381 13.79 -32.94 -3.44
C ALA A 381 12.56 -32.48 -4.25
N SER A 382 11.82 -31.47 -3.77
CA SER A 382 10.54 -31.01 -4.31
C SER A 382 10.63 -29.64 -4.99
N ILE A 383 11.84 -29.15 -5.27
CA ILE A 383 12.05 -27.87 -5.93
C ILE A 383 12.94 -28.00 -7.17
N ASP A 384 12.72 -27.11 -8.12
CA ASP A 384 13.69 -26.75 -9.13
C ASP A 384 14.07 -25.29 -8.92
N ALA A 385 15.37 -24.99 -8.91
CA ALA A 385 15.86 -23.64 -8.72
C ALA A 385 16.94 -23.28 -9.75
N SER A 386 17.00 -22.00 -10.10
CA SER A 386 18.12 -21.43 -10.85
C SER A 386 18.41 -20.04 -10.33
N ALA A 387 19.68 -19.69 -10.21
CA ALA A 387 20.11 -18.35 -9.84
C ALA A 387 21.33 -17.96 -10.67
N ASP A 388 21.31 -16.72 -11.13
CA ASP A 388 22.43 -16.03 -11.76
C ASP A 388 22.74 -14.81 -10.89
N LEU A 389 24.00 -14.66 -10.47
CA LEU A 389 24.45 -13.50 -9.70
C LEU A 389 25.77 -13.00 -10.28
N SER A 390 25.90 -11.68 -10.38
CA SER A 390 27.13 -10.97 -10.70
C SER A 390 27.28 -9.83 -9.70
N VAL A 391 28.45 -9.70 -9.09
CA VAL A 391 28.74 -8.68 -8.09
C VAL A 391 30.15 -8.17 -8.28
N SER A 392 30.35 -6.85 -8.30
CA SER A 392 31.69 -6.27 -8.33
C SER A 392 32.51 -6.73 -7.12
N GLU A 393 33.78 -7.03 -7.35
CA GLU A 393 34.65 -7.58 -6.30
C GLU A 393 34.75 -6.69 -5.04
N PRO A 394 34.93 -5.35 -5.15
CA PRO A 394 34.96 -4.49 -3.96
C PRO A 394 33.65 -4.49 -3.17
N LEU A 395 32.51 -4.55 -3.87
CA LEU A 395 31.19 -4.62 -3.24
C LEU A 395 30.99 -5.96 -2.51
N PHE A 396 31.38 -7.08 -3.11
CA PHE A 396 31.24 -8.39 -2.47
C PHE A 396 32.10 -8.49 -1.20
N LEU A 397 33.34 -8.01 -1.25
CA LEU A 397 34.23 -7.97 -0.09
C LEU A 397 33.65 -7.10 1.03
N LEU A 398 33.08 -5.94 0.71
CA LEU A 398 32.41 -5.09 1.69
C LEU A 398 31.23 -5.81 2.36
N ILE A 399 30.38 -6.49 1.57
CA ILE A 399 29.24 -7.25 2.10
C ILE A 399 29.73 -8.39 3.01
N ALA A 400 30.75 -9.14 2.59
CA ALA A 400 31.32 -10.24 3.36
C ALA A 400 31.96 -9.75 4.67
N GLU A 401 32.71 -8.64 4.63
CA GLU A 401 33.29 -8.01 5.82
C GLU A 401 32.20 -7.59 6.81
N ASN A 402 31.18 -6.87 6.34
CA ASN A 402 30.08 -6.42 7.20
C ASN A 402 29.31 -7.60 7.81
N ALA A 403 29.06 -8.66 7.03
CA ALA A 403 28.41 -9.87 7.54
C ALA A 403 29.22 -10.57 8.65
N LEU A 404 30.56 -10.52 8.59
CA LEU A 404 31.44 -11.08 9.62
C LEU A 404 31.57 -10.18 10.86
N ARG A 405 31.41 -8.86 10.68
CA ARG A 405 31.41 -7.89 11.78
C ARG A 405 30.12 -7.94 12.59
N ASP A 406 28.98 -8.01 11.91
CA ASP A 406 27.65 -7.96 12.54
C ASP A 406 27.06 -9.35 12.83
N GLY A 407 27.83 -10.40 12.56
CA GLY A 407 27.43 -11.79 12.80
C GLY A 407 27.38 -12.15 14.29
N SER A 408 26.97 -13.39 14.57
CA SER A 408 26.83 -13.92 15.94
C SER A 408 28.13 -14.02 16.74
N ALA A 409 29.30 -13.89 16.08
CA ALA A 409 30.60 -13.75 16.72
C ALA A 409 31.38 -12.60 16.03
N PRO A 410 31.12 -11.34 16.45
CA PRO A 410 31.71 -10.16 15.83
C PRO A 410 33.24 -10.21 15.78
N GLN A 411 33.81 -9.99 14.60
CA GLN A 411 35.26 -9.90 14.44
C GLN A 411 35.75 -8.45 14.41
N PRO A 412 36.94 -8.15 14.97
CA PRO A 412 37.61 -6.87 14.75
C PRO A 412 37.81 -6.60 13.25
N GLU A 413 37.82 -5.33 12.84
CA GLU A 413 37.82 -4.93 11.42
C GLU A 413 38.93 -5.61 10.59
N GLU A 414 40.18 -5.60 11.07
CA GLU A 414 41.30 -6.24 10.35
C GLU A 414 41.12 -7.76 10.21
N ALA A 415 40.57 -8.42 11.24
CA ALA A 415 40.30 -9.86 11.20
C ALA A 415 39.13 -10.17 10.25
N ALA A 416 38.08 -9.34 10.25
CA ALA A 416 36.94 -9.47 9.35
C ALA A 416 37.37 -9.33 7.88
N LYS A 417 38.26 -8.37 7.57
CA LYS A 417 38.85 -8.19 6.23
C LYS A 417 39.64 -9.40 5.76
N ALA A 418 40.50 -9.94 6.62
CA ALA A 418 41.27 -11.15 6.30
C ALA A 418 40.35 -12.37 6.08
N SER A 419 39.36 -12.54 6.95
CA SER A 419 38.35 -13.61 6.86
C SER A 419 37.47 -13.48 5.61
N ALA A 420 37.09 -12.26 5.22
CA ALA A 420 36.32 -12.01 4.00
C ALA A 420 37.11 -12.42 2.74
N THR A 421 38.39 -12.06 2.68
CA THR A 421 39.29 -12.50 1.59
C THR A 421 39.42 -14.02 1.57
N GLY A 422 39.65 -14.66 2.72
CA GLY A 422 39.73 -16.12 2.82
C GLY A 422 38.42 -16.83 2.42
N LEU A 423 37.27 -16.24 2.74
CA LEU A 423 35.96 -16.73 2.30
C LEU A 423 35.84 -16.68 0.77
N VAL A 424 36.22 -15.55 0.15
CA VAL A 424 36.23 -15.41 -1.32
C VAL A 424 37.12 -16.47 -1.96
N ASP A 425 38.34 -16.63 -1.47
CA ASP A 425 39.28 -17.63 -1.99
C ASP A 425 38.72 -19.06 -1.86
N GLY A 426 38.07 -19.37 -0.73
CA GLY A 426 37.41 -20.65 -0.50
C GLY A 426 36.25 -20.90 -1.47
N LEU A 427 35.41 -19.90 -1.72
CA LEU A 427 34.30 -19.98 -2.67
C LEU A 427 34.79 -20.13 -4.13
N ILE A 428 35.89 -19.46 -4.50
CA ILE A 428 36.53 -19.63 -5.81
C ILE A 428 37.14 -21.03 -5.93
N ALA A 429 37.87 -21.49 -4.92
CA ALA A 429 38.46 -22.83 -4.89
C ALA A 429 37.40 -23.94 -4.98
N ALA A 430 36.24 -23.73 -4.33
CA ALA A 430 35.07 -24.62 -4.41
C ALA A 430 34.28 -24.48 -5.72
N ASN A 431 34.67 -23.56 -6.62
CA ASN A 431 33.97 -23.25 -7.87
C ASN A 431 32.52 -22.79 -7.65
N ILE A 432 32.21 -22.24 -6.47
CA ILE A 432 30.92 -21.65 -6.14
C ILE A 432 30.77 -20.27 -6.82
N MET A 433 31.88 -19.54 -6.94
CA MET A 433 31.98 -18.29 -7.69
C MET A 433 33.18 -18.34 -8.64
N VAL A 434 33.11 -17.57 -9.73
CA VAL A 434 34.22 -17.39 -10.67
C VAL A 434 34.51 -15.90 -10.82
N ARG A 435 35.80 -15.54 -10.85
CA ARG A 435 36.22 -14.16 -11.16
C ARG A 435 36.13 -13.95 -12.67
N SER A 436 35.47 -12.87 -13.08
CA SER A 436 35.29 -12.43 -14.46
C SER A 436 35.51 -10.93 -14.49
N ASP A 437 36.62 -10.49 -15.07
CA ASP A 437 37.05 -9.10 -15.05
C ASP A 437 37.12 -8.59 -13.60
N ASP A 438 36.49 -7.45 -13.29
CA ASP A 438 36.42 -6.86 -11.94
C ASP A 438 35.18 -7.32 -11.13
N SER A 439 34.63 -8.48 -11.48
CA SER A 439 33.41 -9.02 -10.88
C SER A 439 33.52 -10.49 -10.52
N PHE A 440 32.70 -10.91 -9.57
CA PHE A 440 32.44 -12.30 -9.27
C PHE A 440 31.09 -12.70 -9.83
N LYS A 441 31.06 -13.85 -10.51
CA LYS A 441 29.85 -14.43 -11.07
C LYS A 441 29.57 -15.80 -10.46
N SER A 442 28.30 -16.11 -10.31
CA SER A 442 27.83 -17.44 -9.93
C SER A 442 26.57 -17.78 -10.72
N ASN A 443 26.60 -18.92 -11.40
CA ASN A 443 25.42 -19.55 -11.97
C ASN A 443 25.17 -20.84 -11.20
N ALA A 444 24.02 -20.94 -10.54
CA ALA A 444 23.61 -22.11 -9.81
C ALA A 444 22.30 -22.65 -10.36
N THR A 445 22.21 -23.97 -10.52
CA THR A 445 20.97 -24.66 -10.83
C THR A 445 20.80 -25.84 -9.87
N TYR A 446 19.56 -26.07 -9.46
CA TYR A 446 19.15 -27.22 -8.71
C TYR A 446 18.01 -27.87 -9.47
N LYS A 447 18.21 -29.12 -9.89
CA LYS A 447 17.16 -29.93 -10.52
C LYS A 447 17.26 -31.37 -10.06
N HIS A 448 16.13 -31.93 -9.63
CA HIS A 448 16.01 -33.34 -9.25
C HIS A 448 17.13 -33.83 -8.31
N GLY A 449 17.43 -33.12 -7.22
CA GLY A 449 18.48 -33.55 -6.28
C GLY A 449 19.90 -33.12 -6.65
N VAL A 450 20.13 -32.59 -7.85
CA VAL A 450 21.47 -32.28 -8.35
C VAL A 450 21.68 -30.77 -8.35
N VAL A 451 22.65 -30.30 -7.56
CA VAL A 451 23.18 -28.94 -7.66
C VAL A 451 24.26 -28.90 -8.75
N THR A 452 24.17 -27.93 -9.65
CA THR A 452 25.27 -27.57 -10.55
C THR A 452 25.61 -26.11 -10.32
N VAL A 453 26.87 -25.81 -10.00
CA VAL A 453 27.37 -24.44 -9.84
C VAL A 453 28.50 -24.19 -10.83
N ASN A 454 28.38 -23.14 -11.63
CA ASN A 454 29.34 -22.75 -12.68
C ASN A 454 29.71 -23.94 -13.59
N GLY A 455 28.69 -24.70 -14.02
CA GLY A 455 28.85 -25.87 -14.90
C GLY A 455 29.36 -27.15 -14.22
N ARG A 456 29.70 -27.13 -12.93
CA ARG A 456 30.17 -28.31 -12.19
C ARG A 456 29.10 -28.85 -11.26
N LYS A 457 28.87 -30.16 -11.30
CA LYS A 457 28.01 -30.83 -10.31
C LYS A 457 28.65 -30.73 -8.93
N LEU A 458 27.88 -30.23 -7.96
CA LEU A 458 28.30 -30.14 -6.57
C LEU A 458 27.70 -31.31 -5.81
N ASP A 459 28.54 -32.05 -5.09
CA ASP A 459 28.10 -33.14 -4.22
C ASP A 459 27.65 -32.56 -2.87
N LEU A 460 26.33 -32.50 -2.66
CA LEU A 460 25.72 -31.99 -1.43
C LEU A 460 26.16 -32.74 -0.17
N SER A 461 26.64 -33.99 -0.29
CA SER A 461 27.13 -34.76 0.86
C SER A 461 28.46 -34.24 1.42
N LYS A 462 29.19 -33.43 0.65
CA LYS A 462 30.49 -32.83 1.03
C LYS A 462 30.37 -31.46 1.69
N LEU A 463 29.17 -30.90 1.78
CA LEU A 463 28.89 -29.59 2.41
C LEU A 463 28.54 -29.71 3.91
N LYS A 464 28.88 -30.84 4.56
CA LYS A 464 28.63 -31.05 5.99
C LYS A 464 29.68 -30.41 6.88
#